data_AF-M5RW20-F1
#
_entry.id   AF-M5RW20-F1
#
_cell.length_a   1.000
_cell.length_b   1.000
_cell.length_c   1.000
_cell.angle_alpha   90.00
_cell.angle_beta   90.00
_cell.angle_gamma   90.00
#
_symmetry.space_group_name_H-M   'P 1'
#
loop_
_entity.id
_entity.type
_entity.pdbx_description
1 polymer ?
#
loop_
_entity_poly.entity_id
_entity_poly.type
_entity_poly.pdbx_seq_one_letter_code
_entity_poly.pdbx_strand_id
1 'polypeptide(L)'
;MPVHHFLVTFTVPREVGLVLRVHQRDGYRCLFDASSQSIRDVGSATKSLKGCQLGFFGVLHTWGRDPAVYHPHVHYVVPGGGVKLDEQGNAESWQSTPKNFLFHHGTLIRTYKAKLADELRAAGLYAQIDREAWSKDFVVDIQPIGHGVPTLKYLAPYVHRVAISDSRIMDINSETVTYKIRRKGNVMQNKTVAGDDFVGDFLQHVLPTNFMKIRHYGWMSGNSKVKVEEVNWLVWIMLGWTFWLGS
;
A
#
# COMPACT_ATOMS: atom_id res chain seq x y z
N MET A 1 4.23 16.78 4.56
CA MET A 1 3.12 17.33 5.38
C MET A 1 3.32 16.94 6.84
N PRO A 2 3.22 17.88 7.81
CA PRO A 2 3.51 17.65 9.23
C PRO A 2 2.34 17.01 10.00
N VAL A 3 1.77 15.93 9.47
CA VAL A 3 0.72 15.14 10.15
C VAL A 3 1.22 13.74 10.48
N HIS A 4 0.56 13.03 11.41
CA HIS A 4 0.80 11.60 11.55
C HIS A 4 0.32 10.85 10.32
N HIS A 5 0.96 9.73 10.01
CA HIS A 5 0.63 8.87 8.87
C HIS A 5 0.41 7.44 9.35
N PHE A 6 -0.25 6.68 8.49
CA PHE A 6 -0.47 5.25 8.62
C PHE A 6 0.10 4.53 7.40
N LEU A 7 0.73 3.39 7.65
CA LEU A 7 0.97 2.37 6.63
C LEU A 7 -0.24 1.42 6.65
N VAL A 8 -0.94 1.30 5.53
CA VAL A 8 -2.04 0.33 5.38
C VAL A 8 -1.63 -0.73 4.37
N THR A 9 -1.51 -1.99 4.80
CA THR A 9 -1.02 -3.08 3.96
C THR A 9 -2.13 -4.05 3.64
N PHE A 10 -2.46 -4.23 2.37
CA PHE A 10 -3.46 -5.20 1.91
C PHE A 10 -2.76 -6.41 1.31
N THR A 11 -3.06 -7.60 1.82
CA THR A 11 -2.54 -8.87 1.28
C THR A 11 -3.68 -9.72 0.70
N VAL A 12 -3.32 -10.84 0.10
CA VAL A 12 -4.27 -11.87 -0.36
C VAL A 12 -3.85 -13.26 0.15
N PRO A 13 -4.79 -14.20 0.33
CA PRO A 13 -4.45 -15.60 0.51
C PRO A 13 -3.56 -16.11 -0.62
N ARG A 14 -2.70 -17.08 -0.33
CA ARG A 14 -1.73 -17.62 -1.30
C ARG A 14 -2.41 -18.07 -2.60
N GLU A 15 -3.55 -18.72 -2.49
CA GLU A 15 -4.31 -19.28 -3.62
C GLU A 15 -4.82 -18.18 -4.56
N VAL A 16 -5.32 -17.08 -4.00
CA VAL A 16 -5.67 -15.88 -4.78
C VAL A 16 -4.40 -15.33 -5.44
N GLY A 17 -3.31 -15.24 -4.67
CA GLY A 17 -2.01 -14.80 -5.17
C GLY A 17 -1.52 -15.60 -6.38
N LEU A 18 -1.69 -16.92 -6.40
CA LEU A 18 -1.31 -17.76 -7.55
C LEU A 18 -2.06 -17.36 -8.83
N VAL A 19 -3.36 -17.06 -8.74
CA VAL A 19 -4.13 -16.55 -9.89
C VAL A 19 -3.63 -15.18 -10.32
N LEU A 20 -3.32 -14.28 -9.38
CA LEU A 20 -2.74 -12.98 -9.71
C LEU A 20 -1.35 -13.11 -10.37
N ARG A 21 -0.60 -14.16 -10.05
CA ARG A 21 0.71 -14.44 -10.67
C ARG A 21 0.58 -14.79 -12.15
N VAL A 22 -0.44 -15.58 -12.51
CA VAL A 22 -0.70 -15.95 -13.90
C VAL A 22 -1.23 -14.75 -14.69
N HIS A 23 -2.08 -13.94 -14.06
CA HIS A 23 -2.75 -12.79 -14.70
C HIS A 23 -2.23 -11.45 -14.17
N GLN A 24 -0.90 -11.25 -14.16
CA GLN A 24 -0.26 -10.14 -13.45
C GLN A 24 -0.90 -8.77 -13.70
N ARG A 25 -1.10 -8.37 -14.97
CA ARG A 25 -1.62 -7.04 -15.30
C ARG A 25 -3.03 -6.81 -14.73
N ASP A 26 -3.96 -7.72 -15.01
CA ASP A 26 -5.35 -7.59 -14.55
C ASP A 26 -5.48 -7.86 -13.06
N GLY A 27 -4.77 -8.88 -12.55
CA GLY A 27 -4.77 -9.24 -11.15
C GLY A 27 -4.23 -8.13 -10.24
N TYR A 28 -3.12 -7.49 -10.62
CA TYR A 28 -2.60 -6.35 -9.87
C TYR A 28 -3.47 -5.10 -9.99
N ARG A 29 -4.15 -4.91 -11.14
CA ARG A 29 -5.17 -3.85 -11.28
C ARG A 29 -6.30 -4.10 -10.28
N CYS A 30 -6.88 -5.31 -10.25
CA CYS A 30 -7.92 -5.68 -9.29
C CYS A 30 -7.49 -5.44 -7.85
N LEU A 31 -6.24 -5.79 -7.51
CA LEU A 31 -5.68 -5.59 -6.18
C LEU A 31 -5.65 -4.10 -5.80
N PHE A 32 -5.15 -3.24 -6.69
CA PHE A 32 -5.13 -1.78 -6.48
C PHE A 32 -6.53 -1.16 -6.39
N ASP A 33 -7.44 -1.56 -7.26
CA ASP A 33 -8.76 -0.96 -7.38
C ASP A 33 -9.60 -1.33 -6.15
N ALA A 34 -9.61 -2.61 -5.78
CA ALA A 34 -10.29 -3.09 -4.57
C ALA A 34 -9.76 -2.44 -3.29
N SER A 35 -8.43 -2.41 -3.09
CA SER A 35 -7.84 -1.88 -1.86
C SER A 35 -7.97 -0.36 -1.76
N SER A 36 -7.73 0.39 -2.85
CA SER A 36 -7.89 1.84 -2.84
C SER A 36 -9.35 2.28 -2.66
N GLN A 37 -10.32 1.58 -3.28
CA GLN A 37 -11.73 1.86 -3.10
C GLN A 37 -12.19 1.50 -1.69
N SER A 38 -11.62 0.46 -1.07
CA SER A 38 -11.89 0.13 0.34
C SER A 38 -11.46 1.24 1.29
N ILE A 39 -10.27 1.83 1.08
CA ILE A 39 -9.82 3.00 1.84
C ILE A 39 -10.80 4.17 1.67
N ARG A 40 -11.25 4.45 0.44
CA ARG A 40 -12.18 5.56 0.17
C ARG A 40 -13.53 5.34 0.85
N ASP A 41 -14.14 4.17 0.69
CA ASP A 41 -15.48 3.90 1.21
C ASP A 41 -15.48 3.88 2.73
N VAL A 42 -14.53 3.17 3.35
CA VAL A 42 -14.42 3.11 4.81
C VAL A 42 -14.02 4.47 5.37
N GLY A 43 -13.17 5.23 4.67
CA GLY A 43 -12.85 6.61 5.01
C GLY A 43 -14.08 7.51 5.04
N SER A 44 -14.91 7.47 4.00
CA SER A 44 -16.14 8.27 3.92
C SER A 44 -17.17 7.93 5.01
N ALA A 45 -17.20 6.66 5.44
CA ALA A 45 -18.05 6.18 6.53
C ALA A 45 -17.47 6.43 7.93
N THR A 46 -16.19 6.82 8.04
CA THR A 46 -15.54 7.07 9.33
C THR A 46 -15.96 8.44 9.87
N LYS A 47 -16.51 8.48 11.09
CA LYS A 47 -17.11 9.70 11.69
C LYS A 47 -16.20 10.93 11.62
N SER A 48 -14.91 10.79 11.94
CA SER A 48 -13.92 11.90 11.92
C SER A 48 -13.52 12.34 10.51
N LEU A 49 -13.90 11.59 9.48
CA LEU A 49 -13.54 11.82 8.08
C LEU A 49 -14.79 12.02 7.20
N LYS A 50 -15.98 12.13 7.79
CA LYS A 50 -17.22 12.32 7.06
C LYS A 50 -17.15 13.62 6.25
N GLY A 51 -17.46 13.54 4.95
CA GLY A 51 -17.36 14.68 4.02
C GLY A 51 -15.93 15.08 3.67
N CYS A 52 -14.93 14.29 4.07
CA CYS A 52 -13.53 14.57 3.75
C CYS A 52 -13.08 13.80 2.51
N GLN A 53 -12.35 14.47 1.64
CA GLN A 53 -11.54 13.84 0.62
C GLN A 53 -10.21 13.38 1.25
N LEU A 54 -9.94 12.08 1.19
CA LEU A 54 -8.62 11.54 1.55
C LEU A 54 -7.62 11.77 0.42
N GLY A 55 -6.34 11.64 0.73
CA GLY A 55 -5.27 11.63 -0.27
C GLY A 55 -4.18 10.70 0.21
N PHE A 56 -3.78 9.76 -0.64
CA PHE A 56 -2.87 8.70 -0.27
C PHE A 56 -2.21 8.14 -1.53
N PHE A 57 -1.11 7.40 -1.37
CA PHE A 57 -0.50 6.67 -2.47
C PHE A 57 -0.23 5.22 -2.07
N GLY A 58 -0.30 4.33 -3.05
CA GLY A 58 -0.10 2.89 -2.89
C GLY A 58 1.09 2.41 -3.71
N VAL A 59 1.81 1.41 -3.18
CA VAL A 59 2.95 0.77 -3.84
C VAL A 59 2.73 -0.74 -3.88
N LEU A 60 2.77 -1.33 -5.08
CA LEU A 60 2.67 -2.78 -5.26
C LEU A 60 4.01 -3.45 -4.98
N HIS A 61 3.96 -4.48 -4.13
CA HIS A 61 5.04 -5.43 -3.86
C HIS A 61 4.58 -6.83 -4.21
N THR A 62 5.52 -7.71 -4.59
CA THR A 62 5.22 -9.09 -5.00
C THR A 62 6.04 -10.15 -4.26
N TRP A 63 6.76 -9.76 -3.21
CA TRP A 63 7.68 -10.63 -2.45
C TRP A 63 7.38 -10.60 -0.95
N GLY A 64 7.71 -11.67 -0.25
CA GLY A 64 7.69 -11.72 1.21
C GLY A 64 9.03 -11.33 1.84
N ARG A 65 9.25 -11.78 3.09
CA ARG A 65 10.57 -11.65 3.75
C ARG A 65 11.65 -12.50 3.09
N ASP A 66 11.24 -13.61 2.47
CA ASP A 66 12.05 -14.41 1.54
C ASP A 66 11.63 -14.01 0.11
N PRO A 67 12.55 -13.48 -0.72
CA PRO A 67 12.31 -13.21 -2.13
C PRO A 67 11.77 -14.41 -2.90
N ALA A 68 12.13 -15.64 -2.54
CA ALA A 68 11.60 -16.82 -3.22
C ALA A 68 10.07 -16.96 -3.09
N VAL A 69 9.48 -16.30 -2.09
CA VAL A 69 8.04 -16.38 -1.83
C VAL A 69 7.32 -15.25 -2.56
N TYR A 70 6.60 -15.62 -3.61
CA TYR A 70 5.65 -14.74 -4.26
C TYR A 70 4.51 -14.35 -3.31
N HIS A 71 4.38 -13.06 -3.05
CA HIS A 71 3.42 -12.49 -2.11
C HIS A 71 2.94 -11.12 -2.62
N PRO A 72 1.93 -11.06 -3.49
CA PRO A 72 1.41 -9.79 -4.00
C PRO A 72 0.64 -9.05 -2.91
N HIS A 73 1.03 -7.82 -2.64
CA HIS A 73 0.40 -6.96 -1.64
C HIS A 73 0.61 -5.49 -1.99
N VAL A 74 -0.25 -4.63 -1.47
CA VAL A 74 -0.14 -3.17 -1.68
C VAL A 74 0.04 -2.49 -0.34
N HIS A 75 1.08 -1.68 -0.25
CA HIS A 75 1.32 -0.77 0.86
C HIS A 75 0.80 0.61 0.52
N TYR A 76 -0.08 1.14 1.35
CA TYR A 76 -0.58 2.50 1.25
C TYR A 76 0.01 3.39 2.33
N VAL A 77 0.35 4.61 1.95
CA VAL A 77 0.70 5.68 2.87
C VAL A 77 -0.48 6.63 2.95
N VAL A 78 -1.13 6.65 4.11
CA VAL A 78 -2.34 7.43 4.35
C VAL A 78 -2.03 8.47 5.42
N PRO A 79 -2.06 9.77 5.11
CA PRO A 79 -2.08 10.82 6.11
C PRO A 79 -3.24 10.61 7.10
N GLY A 80 -3.02 10.94 8.36
CA GLY A 80 -3.98 10.78 9.44
C GLY A 80 -5.06 11.86 9.45
N GLY A 81 -5.76 12.00 8.33
CA GLY A 81 -6.80 12.99 8.13
C GLY A 81 -7.22 13.13 6.67
N GLY A 82 -8.14 14.04 6.42
CA GLY A 82 -8.63 14.38 5.09
C GLY A 82 -9.02 15.84 4.98
N VAL A 83 -9.29 16.27 3.76
CA VAL A 83 -9.71 17.64 3.45
C VAL A 83 -11.23 17.67 3.40
N LYS A 84 -11.87 18.41 4.30
CA LYS A 84 -13.30 18.69 4.21
C LYS A 84 -13.54 19.66 3.06
N LEU A 85 -14.53 19.34 2.23
CA LEU A 85 -14.93 20.18 1.10
C LEU A 85 -16.18 20.97 1.45
N ASP A 86 -16.27 22.20 0.93
CA ASP A 86 -17.52 22.97 0.93
C ASP A 86 -18.52 22.41 -0.09
N GLU A 87 -19.72 23.02 -0.17
CA GLU A 87 -20.77 22.60 -1.11
C GLU A 87 -20.38 22.79 -2.59
N GLN A 88 -19.42 23.67 -2.86
CA GLN A 88 -18.88 23.95 -4.19
C GLN A 88 -17.70 23.02 -4.55
N GLY A 89 -17.25 22.19 -3.60
CA GLY A 89 -16.15 21.25 -3.77
C GLY A 89 -14.76 21.85 -3.55
N ASN A 90 -14.65 23.04 -2.96
CA ASN A 90 -13.37 23.66 -2.60
C ASN A 90 -12.90 23.16 -1.23
N ALA A 91 -11.59 23.19 -1.01
CA ALA A 91 -10.97 22.77 0.23
C ALA A 91 -11.27 23.79 1.36
N GLU A 92 -12.02 23.37 2.38
CA GLU A 92 -12.47 24.23 3.49
C GLU A 92 -11.57 24.09 4.72
N SER A 93 -11.30 22.86 5.14
CA SER A 93 -10.53 22.59 6.37
C SER A 93 -9.87 21.21 6.36
N TRP A 94 -8.80 21.08 7.14
CA TRP A 94 -8.20 19.77 7.43
C TRP A 94 -8.88 19.11 8.64
N GLN A 95 -9.29 17.85 8.49
CA GLN A 95 -9.87 17.05 9.55
C GLN A 95 -8.92 15.92 9.94
N SER A 96 -8.38 15.97 11.16
CA SER A 96 -7.43 14.99 11.67
C SER A 96 -8.13 13.77 12.29
N THR A 97 -7.53 12.59 12.13
CA THR A 97 -7.87 11.40 12.92
C THR A 97 -7.05 11.34 14.22
N PRO A 98 -7.42 10.48 15.19
CA PRO A 98 -6.52 10.16 16.29
C PRO A 98 -5.21 9.52 15.80
N LYS A 99 -4.11 9.72 16.53
CA LYS A 99 -2.76 9.23 16.12
C LYS A 99 -2.66 7.72 15.97
N ASN A 100 -3.48 6.97 16.69
CA ASN A 100 -3.48 5.51 16.76
C ASN A 100 -4.71 4.87 16.07
N PHE A 101 -5.53 5.66 15.37
CA PHE A 101 -6.74 5.16 14.73
C PHE A 101 -6.96 5.83 13.37
N LEU A 102 -7.14 5.01 12.35
CA LEU A 102 -7.53 5.45 11.01
C LEU A 102 -8.89 4.88 10.64
N PHE A 103 -9.01 3.54 10.61
CA PHE A 103 -10.22 2.82 10.23
C PHE A 103 -10.51 1.67 11.20
N HIS A 104 -11.77 1.24 11.27
CA HIS A 104 -12.11 -0.03 11.90
C HIS A 104 -11.59 -1.20 11.05
N HIS A 105 -10.62 -1.93 11.58
CA HIS A 105 -9.92 -3.03 10.91
C HIS A 105 -10.87 -4.08 10.30
N GLY A 106 -11.85 -4.55 11.08
CA GLY A 106 -12.82 -5.56 10.60
C GLY A 106 -13.71 -5.05 9.46
N THR A 107 -14.08 -3.77 9.46
CA THR A 107 -14.85 -3.17 8.36
C THR A 107 -14.01 -3.10 7.09
N LEU A 108 -12.75 -2.67 7.21
CA LEU A 108 -11.84 -2.56 6.07
C LEU A 108 -11.56 -3.91 5.41
N ILE A 109 -11.33 -4.97 6.21
CA ILE A 109 -11.15 -6.34 5.68
C ILE A 109 -12.38 -6.81 4.92
N ARG A 110 -13.59 -6.66 5.49
CA ARG A 110 -14.83 -7.11 4.85
C ARG A 110 -15.08 -6.38 3.54
N THR A 111 -14.93 -5.05 3.54
CA THR A 111 -15.08 -4.21 2.34
C THR A 111 -14.07 -4.61 1.27
N TYR A 112 -12.81 -4.79 1.65
CA TYR A 112 -11.75 -5.20 0.73
C TYR A 112 -12.00 -6.57 0.10
N LYS A 113 -12.36 -7.56 0.92
CA LYS A 113 -12.66 -8.90 0.43
C LYS A 113 -13.82 -8.90 -0.57
N ALA A 114 -14.89 -8.16 -0.28
CA ALA A 114 -16.03 -8.02 -1.18
C ALA A 114 -15.64 -7.33 -2.50
N LYS A 115 -14.94 -6.20 -2.42
CA LYS A 115 -14.51 -5.46 -3.62
C LYS A 115 -13.53 -6.26 -4.47
N LEU A 116 -12.59 -6.97 -3.86
CA LEU A 116 -11.66 -7.80 -4.61
C LEU A 116 -12.38 -8.93 -5.35
N ALA A 117 -13.41 -9.53 -4.73
CA ALA A 117 -14.26 -10.50 -5.41
C ALA A 117 -14.96 -9.87 -6.63
N ASP A 118 -15.50 -8.66 -6.50
CA ASP A 118 -16.19 -7.96 -7.59
C ASP A 118 -15.23 -7.58 -8.73
N GLU A 119 -14.07 -7.01 -8.42
CA GLU A 119 -13.03 -6.68 -9.41
C GLU A 119 -12.57 -7.92 -10.16
N LEU A 120 -12.35 -9.04 -9.45
CA LEU A 120 -11.95 -10.30 -10.08
C LEU A 120 -13.07 -10.93 -10.91
N ARG A 121 -14.35 -10.72 -10.57
CA ARG A 121 -15.48 -11.16 -11.42
C ARG A 121 -15.53 -10.34 -12.70
N ALA A 122 -15.41 -9.02 -12.60
CA ALA A 122 -15.37 -8.12 -13.74
C ALA A 122 -14.20 -8.43 -14.69
N ALA A 123 -13.05 -8.86 -14.14
CA ALA A 123 -11.89 -9.29 -14.91
C ALA A 123 -11.98 -10.74 -15.43
N GLY A 124 -13.03 -11.50 -15.14
CA GLY A 124 -13.14 -12.92 -15.54
C GLY A 124 -12.18 -13.87 -14.81
N LEU A 125 -11.59 -13.44 -13.69
CA LEU A 125 -10.59 -14.20 -12.93
C LEU A 125 -11.19 -14.93 -11.71
N TYR A 126 -12.36 -14.51 -11.24
CA TYR A 126 -12.97 -15.04 -10.01
C TYR A 126 -13.18 -16.56 -10.04
N ALA A 127 -13.62 -17.11 -11.18
CA ALA A 127 -13.89 -18.54 -11.34
C ALA A 127 -12.63 -19.42 -11.33
N GLN A 128 -11.44 -18.83 -11.48
CA GLN A 128 -10.15 -19.54 -11.43
C GLN A 128 -9.63 -19.70 -9.99
N ILE A 129 -10.30 -19.09 -9.02
CA ILE A 129 -9.93 -19.13 -7.60
C ILE A 129 -10.81 -20.15 -6.90
N ASP A 130 -10.20 -21.14 -6.26
CA ASP A 130 -10.91 -22.13 -5.47
C ASP A 130 -11.79 -21.47 -4.42
N ARG A 131 -13.02 -21.98 -4.28
CA ARG A 131 -14.00 -21.44 -3.33
C ARG A 131 -13.46 -21.39 -1.90
N GLU A 132 -12.64 -22.36 -1.52
CA GLU A 132 -12.01 -22.43 -0.20
C GLU A 132 -11.05 -21.26 0.09
N ALA A 133 -10.41 -20.69 -0.94
CA ALA A 133 -9.55 -19.51 -0.78
C ALA A 133 -10.33 -18.31 -0.23
N TRP A 134 -11.62 -18.20 -0.58
CA TRP A 134 -12.51 -17.17 -0.07
C TRP A 134 -12.95 -17.40 1.38
N SER A 135 -12.72 -18.58 1.95
CA SER A 135 -12.97 -18.84 3.38
C SER A 135 -11.75 -18.53 4.25
N LYS A 136 -10.57 -18.29 3.65
CA LYS A 136 -9.34 -17.93 4.36
C LYS A 136 -9.35 -16.49 4.85
N ASP A 137 -8.43 -16.22 5.77
CA ASP A 137 -8.21 -14.88 6.32
C ASP A 137 -7.57 -13.96 5.28
N PHE A 138 -8.23 -12.83 5.06
CA PHE A 138 -7.67 -11.68 4.35
C PHE A 138 -7.07 -10.75 5.40
N VAL A 139 -5.80 -10.39 5.22
CA VAL A 139 -5.11 -9.52 6.18
C VAL A 139 -5.02 -8.11 5.61
N VAL A 140 -5.50 -7.15 6.39
CA VAL A 140 -5.27 -5.71 6.15
C VAL A 140 -4.65 -5.11 7.40
N ASP A 141 -3.35 -4.87 7.38
CA ASP A 141 -2.65 -4.28 8.53
C ASP A 141 -2.72 -2.76 8.48
N ILE A 142 -2.97 -2.10 9.63
CA ILE A 142 -3.00 -0.64 9.78
C ILE A 142 -1.99 -0.26 10.86
N GLN A 143 -0.82 0.22 10.44
CA GLN A 143 0.27 0.58 11.34
C GLN A 143 0.42 2.11 11.42
N PRO A 144 0.32 2.74 12.60
CA PRO A 144 0.74 4.13 12.80
C PRO A 144 2.26 4.26 12.64
N ILE A 145 2.71 5.19 11.80
CA ILE A 145 4.15 5.38 11.48
C ILE A 145 4.69 6.77 11.88
N GLY A 146 3.89 7.57 12.61
CA GLY A 146 4.30 8.88 13.12
C GLY A 146 4.31 9.97 12.05
N HIS A 147 5.10 11.02 12.24
CA HIS A 147 5.18 12.19 11.36
C HIS A 147 6.64 12.51 10.96
N GLY A 148 6.83 13.16 9.81
CA GLY A 148 8.11 13.78 9.41
C GLY A 148 9.14 12.87 8.73
N VAL A 149 10.43 13.22 8.91
CA VAL A 149 11.59 12.53 8.30
C VAL A 149 11.70 11.04 8.65
N PRO A 150 11.37 10.58 9.88
CA PRO A 150 11.36 9.15 10.21
C PRO A 150 10.35 8.36 9.36
N THR A 151 9.20 8.96 9.05
CA THR A 151 8.18 8.37 8.18
C THR A 151 8.74 8.21 6.76
N LEU A 152 9.42 9.21 6.20
CA LEU A 152 10.11 9.10 4.90
C LEU A 152 11.17 7.99 4.87
N LYS A 153 12.00 7.88 5.92
CA LYS A 153 12.99 6.79 6.04
C LYS A 153 12.34 5.41 6.12
N TYR A 154 11.19 5.32 6.80
CA TYR A 154 10.41 4.08 6.88
C TYR A 154 9.78 3.72 5.53
N LEU A 155 9.34 4.72 4.76
CA LEU A 155 8.64 4.53 3.47
C LEU A 155 9.58 4.30 2.28
N ALA A 156 10.79 4.86 2.29
CA ALA A 156 11.74 4.76 1.19
C ALA A 156 12.04 3.30 0.74
N PRO A 157 12.20 2.31 1.65
CA PRO A 157 12.33 0.92 1.26
C PRO A 157 11.15 0.39 0.43
N TYR A 158 9.92 0.82 0.73
CA TYR A 158 8.74 0.35 0.01
C TYR A 158 8.66 0.94 -1.40
N VAL A 159 9.15 2.16 -1.59
CA VAL A 159 9.15 2.82 -2.90
C VAL A 159 10.29 2.27 -3.78
N HIS A 160 11.51 2.21 -3.24
CA HIS A 160 12.72 2.02 -4.05
C HIS A 160 13.24 0.58 -4.09
N ARG A 161 12.91 -0.28 -3.12
CA ARG A 161 13.46 -1.65 -3.14
C ARG A 161 12.69 -2.54 -4.11
N VAL A 162 13.46 -3.42 -4.73
CA VAL A 162 13.00 -4.61 -5.44
C VAL A 162 12.92 -5.77 -4.42
N ALA A 163 12.71 -7.00 -4.88
CA ALA A 163 12.61 -8.19 -4.04
C ALA A 163 13.80 -8.38 -3.09
N ILE A 164 15.00 -8.03 -3.53
CA ILE A 164 16.23 -8.08 -2.74
C ILE A 164 17.13 -6.88 -2.98
N SER A 165 17.78 -6.40 -1.91
CA SER A 165 18.83 -5.39 -2.00
C SER A 165 20.20 -6.05 -2.05
N ASP A 166 21.14 -5.44 -2.76
CA ASP A 166 22.50 -5.94 -2.96
C ASP A 166 23.22 -6.26 -1.64
N SER A 167 23.00 -5.43 -0.61
CA SER A 167 23.56 -5.66 0.74
C SER A 167 23.10 -6.95 1.43
N ARG A 168 22.07 -7.63 0.91
CA ARG A 168 21.65 -8.95 1.39
C ARG A 168 22.30 -10.08 0.60
N ILE A 169 22.90 -9.83 -0.56
CA ILE A 169 23.66 -10.83 -1.32
C ILE A 169 25.04 -10.92 -0.67
N MET A 170 25.39 -12.10 -0.17
CA MET A 170 26.59 -12.31 0.65
C MET A 170 27.72 -12.95 -0.13
N ASP A 171 27.40 -13.87 -1.03
CA ASP A 171 28.37 -14.61 -1.84
C ASP A 171 27.74 -15.09 -3.15
N ILE A 172 28.54 -15.15 -4.22
CA ILE A 172 28.16 -15.65 -5.53
C ILE A 172 29.34 -16.47 -6.07
N ASN A 173 29.09 -17.70 -6.50
CA ASN A 173 30.04 -18.52 -7.25
C ASN A 173 29.41 -19.07 -8.53
N SER A 174 30.11 -19.97 -9.23
CA SER A 174 29.65 -20.52 -10.51
C SER A 174 28.36 -21.35 -10.43
N GLU A 175 27.99 -21.83 -9.25
CA GLU A 175 26.85 -22.73 -9.05
C GLU A 175 25.74 -22.10 -8.19
N THR A 176 26.10 -21.26 -7.23
CA THR A 176 25.20 -20.86 -6.13
C THR A 176 25.27 -19.38 -5.79
N VAL A 177 24.17 -18.90 -5.23
CA VAL A 177 24.04 -17.55 -4.64
C VAL A 177 23.64 -17.71 -3.18
N THR A 178 24.37 -17.04 -2.29
CA THR A 178 24.05 -16.97 -0.85
C THR A 178 23.55 -15.59 -0.49
N TYR A 179 22.36 -15.50 0.12
CA TYR A 179 21.77 -14.24 0.53
C TYR A 179 21.05 -14.31 1.88
N LYS A 180 20.90 -13.16 2.53
CA LYS A 180 20.24 -13.02 3.83
C LYS A 180 18.73 -12.86 3.68
N ILE A 181 17.98 -13.72 4.37
CA ILE A 181 16.53 -13.64 4.54
C ILE A 181 16.17 -13.33 5.99
N ARG A 182 14.99 -12.74 6.20
CA ARG A 182 14.47 -12.45 7.54
C ARG A 182 13.39 -13.47 7.90
N ARG A 183 13.60 -14.30 8.92
CA ARG A 183 12.62 -15.28 9.38
C ARG A 183 11.65 -14.70 10.41
N LYS A 184 10.73 -15.53 10.89
CA LYS A 184 9.84 -15.21 12.03
C LYS A 184 10.71 -14.81 13.23
N GLY A 185 10.27 -13.82 14.02
CA GLY A 185 11.07 -13.28 15.11
C GLY A 185 12.19 -12.31 14.70
N ASN A 186 12.20 -11.84 13.43
CA ASN A 186 13.14 -10.82 12.94
C ASN A 186 14.61 -11.25 12.90
N VAL A 187 14.87 -12.56 12.99
CA VAL A 187 16.21 -13.14 12.88
C VAL A 187 16.65 -13.18 11.41
N MET A 188 17.89 -12.75 11.16
CA MET A 188 18.53 -12.84 9.85
C MET A 188 19.20 -14.20 9.68
N GLN A 189 19.00 -14.84 8.53
CA GLN A 189 19.60 -16.14 8.23
C GLN A 189 20.12 -16.15 6.79
N ASN A 190 21.23 -16.85 6.57
CA ASN A 190 21.75 -17.10 5.22
C ASN A 190 20.95 -18.21 4.55
N LYS A 191 20.61 -18.01 3.28
CA LYS A 191 20.00 -18.99 2.39
C LYS A 191 20.88 -19.10 1.15
N THR A 192 21.25 -20.32 0.79
CA THR A 192 22.04 -20.63 -0.41
C THR A 192 21.16 -21.44 -1.35
N VAL A 193 21.13 -21.03 -2.61
CA VAL A 193 20.34 -21.66 -3.69
C VAL A 193 21.19 -21.74 -4.95
N ALA A 194 20.77 -22.55 -5.92
CA ALA A 194 21.37 -22.56 -7.24
C ALA A 194 21.20 -21.19 -7.93
N GLY A 195 22.16 -20.82 -8.78
CA GLY A 195 22.16 -19.49 -9.43
C GLY A 195 20.94 -19.26 -10.32
N ASP A 196 20.50 -20.29 -11.04
CA ASP A 196 19.29 -20.28 -11.86
C ASP A 196 18.01 -20.16 -11.05
N ASP A 197 17.91 -20.87 -9.92
CA ASP A 197 16.80 -20.72 -8.96
C ASP A 197 16.71 -19.27 -8.44
N PHE A 198 17.86 -18.67 -8.09
CA PHE A 198 17.90 -17.27 -7.64
C PHE A 198 17.40 -16.30 -8.72
N VAL A 199 17.81 -16.50 -9.98
CA VAL A 199 17.35 -15.69 -11.10
C VAL A 199 15.85 -15.88 -11.33
N GLY A 200 15.35 -17.11 -11.32
CA GLY A 200 13.91 -17.39 -11.45
C GLY A 200 13.08 -16.76 -10.33
N ASP A 201 13.55 -16.90 -9.09
CA ASP A 201 12.95 -16.30 -7.90
C ASP A 201 12.97 -14.76 -7.97
N PHE A 202 13.99 -14.15 -8.57
CA PHE A 202 14.02 -12.70 -8.77
C PHE A 202 13.07 -12.24 -9.88
N LEU A 203 13.09 -12.93 -11.03
CA LEU A 203 12.33 -12.57 -12.21
C LEU A 203 10.82 -12.63 -12.00
N GLN A 204 10.33 -13.47 -11.08
CA GLN A 204 8.89 -13.50 -10.74
C GLN A 204 8.36 -12.16 -10.18
N HIS A 205 9.24 -11.25 -9.75
CA HIS A 205 8.89 -9.94 -9.22
C HIS A 205 8.99 -8.81 -10.24
N VAL A 206 9.47 -9.09 -11.45
CA VAL A 206 9.47 -8.14 -12.55
C VAL A 206 8.03 -7.90 -12.96
N LEU A 207 7.61 -6.63 -12.94
CA LEU A 207 6.26 -6.23 -13.27
C LEU A 207 6.04 -6.21 -14.79
N PRO A 208 4.80 -6.39 -15.28
CA PRO A 208 4.50 -6.25 -16.70
C PRO A 208 4.95 -4.90 -17.25
N THR A 209 5.35 -4.86 -18.52
CA THR A 209 5.73 -3.62 -19.20
C THR A 209 4.65 -2.57 -19.06
N ASN A 210 5.07 -1.33 -18.78
CA ASN A 210 4.23 -0.15 -18.54
C ASN A 210 3.24 -0.30 -17.38
N PHE A 211 3.47 -1.24 -16.45
CA PHE A 211 2.66 -1.36 -15.26
C PHE A 211 3.08 -0.33 -14.20
N MET A 212 2.14 0.52 -13.80
CA MET A 212 2.36 1.57 -12.81
C MET A 212 2.42 0.98 -11.39
N LYS A 213 3.64 0.78 -10.88
CA LYS A 213 3.92 0.23 -9.54
C LYS A 213 3.42 1.12 -8.39
N ILE A 214 3.43 2.44 -8.58
CA ILE A 214 3.06 3.44 -7.56
C ILE A 214 1.86 4.22 -8.08
N ARG A 215 0.78 4.28 -7.30
CA ARG A 215 -0.45 5.00 -7.67
C ARG A 215 -0.86 6.00 -6.60
N HIS A 216 -1.26 7.19 -7.03
CA HIS A 216 -1.72 8.27 -6.16
C HIS A 216 -3.24 8.44 -6.27
N TYR A 217 -3.89 8.67 -5.14
CA TYR A 217 -5.34 8.66 -5.00
C TYR A 217 -5.83 9.89 -4.24
N GLY A 218 -7.11 10.22 -4.47
CA GLY A 218 -7.76 11.32 -3.78
C GLY A 218 -7.06 12.64 -4.08
N TRP A 219 -6.83 13.50 -3.08
CA TRP A 219 -6.18 14.79 -3.32
C TRP A 219 -4.69 14.68 -3.69
N MET A 220 -4.06 13.51 -3.55
CA MET A 220 -2.70 13.26 -4.08
C MET A 220 -2.70 12.87 -5.56
N SER A 221 -3.87 12.58 -6.14
CA SER A 221 -3.97 12.26 -7.57
C SER A 221 -3.68 13.50 -8.43
N GLY A 222 -2.99 13.32 -9.55
CA GLY A 222 -2.74 14.40 -10.50
C GLY A 222 -4.01 15.05 -11.07
N ASN A 223 -5.14 14.32 -11.05
CA ASN A 223 -6.44 14.81 -11.51
C ASN A 223 -7.26 15.50 -10.40
N SER A 224 -6.70 15.66 -9.20
CA SER A 224 -7.40 16.33 -8.11
C SER A 224 -7.56 17.84 -8.36
N LYS A 225 -8.76 18.34 -8.04
CA LYS A 225 -9.02 19.78 -7.93
C LYS A 225 -8.32 20.38 -6.72
N VAL A 226 -8.39 19.70 -5.58
CA VAL A 226 -7.64 20.06 -4.35
C VAL A 226 -6.15 19.85 -4.59
N LYS A 227 -5.35 20.90 -4.42
CA LYS A 227 -3.90 20.88 -4.62
C LYS A 227 -3.17 20.57 -3.32
N VAL A 228 -2.02 19.90 -3.42
CA VAL A 228 -1.22 19.50 -2.25
C VAL A 228 -0.77 20.73 -1.44
N GLU A 229 -0.51 21.83 -2.13
CA GLU A 229 -0.18 23.13 -1.54
C GLU A 229 -1.32 23.65 -0.67
N GLU A 230 -2.57 23.60 -1.15
CA GLU A 230 -3.76 24.00 -0.38
C GLU A 230 -3.91 23.12 0.87
N VAL A 231 -3.70 21.80 0.73
CA VAL A 231 -3.74 20.88 1.88
C VAL A 231 -2.67 21.25 2.91
N ASN A 232 -1.46 21.58 2.48
CA ASN A 232 -0.39 22.00 3.40
C ASN A 232 -0.79 23.29 4.15
N TRP A 233 -1.39 24.27 3.47
CA TRP A 233 -1.91 25.48 4.11
C TRP A 233 -2.97 25.19 5.17
N LEU A 234 -3.95 24.35 4.83
CA LEU A 234 -5.00 23.94 5.78
C LEU A 234 -4.43 23.22 7.00
N VAL A 235 -3.41 22.38 6.81
CA VAL A 235 -2.71 21.71 7.90
C VAL A 235 -1.95 22.71 8.77
N TRP A 236 -1.27 23.70 8.18
CA TRP A 236 -0.56 24.73 8.94
C TRP A 236 -1.51 25.58 9.78
N ILE A 237 -2.64 26.00 9.20
CA ILE A 237 -3.68 26.72 9.94
C ILE A 237 -4.20 25.87 11.11
N MET A 238 -4.50 24.59 10.88
CA MET A 238 -4.95 23.66 11.92
C MET A 238 -3.93 23.49 13.05
N LEU A 239 -2.63 23.49 12.72
CA LEU A 239 -1.54 23.41 13.71
C LEU A 239 -1.26 24.74 14.42
N GLY A 240 -1.96 25.82 14.08
CA GLY A 240 -1.70 27.16 14.62
C GLY A 240 -0.37 27.74 14.15
N TRP A 241 0.19 27.24 13.04
CA TRP A 241 1.40 27.79 12.43
C TRP A 241 0.98 29.01 11.61
N THR A 242 0.83 30.15 12.30
CA THR A 242 0.61 31.44 11.66
C THR A 242 1.90 31.86 10.96
N PHE A 243 1.86 31.95 9.64
CA PHE A 243 2.90 32.66 8.91
C PHE A 243 2.69 34.15 9.17
N TRP A 244 3.67 34.77 9.82
CA TRP A 244 3.85 36.21 9.66
C TRP A 244 4.22 36.41 8.20
N LEU A 245 3.24 36.76 7.37
CA LEU A 245 3.51 37.44 6.11
C LEU A 245 4.12 38.79 6.51
N GLY A 246 5.45 38.81 6.60
CA GLY A 246 6.21 40.03 6.79
C GLY A 246 5.83 40.99 5.67
N SER A 247 5.28 42.12 6.11
CA SER A 247 5.20 43.40 5.41
C SER A 247 6.47 43.74 4.66
#